data_AF-W4KI98-F1
#
_entry.id   AF-W4KI98-F1
#
_cell.length_a   1.000
_cell.length_b   1.000
_cell.length_c   1.000
_cell.angle_alpha   90.00
_cell.angle_beta   90.00
_cell.angle_gamma   90.00
#
_symmetry.space_group_name_H-M   'P 1'
#
loop_
_entity.id
_entity.type
_entity.pdbx_description
1 polymer ?
#
loop_
_entity_poly.entity_id
_entity_poly.type
_entity_poly.pdbx_seq_one_letter_code
_entity_poly.pdbx_strand_id
1 'polypeptide(L)' 'MCIWAKCLLVCSIENEHCCMACLLSNQADVKNQVSLLKQEIIAHGHICIFHPKFHCELNLIEMMSKLLILPFSILFLSVY' A
#
# COMPACT_ATOMS: atom_id res chain seq x y z
N MET A 1 -8.75 1.52 29.11
CA MET A 1 -7.39 0.95 29.06
C MET A 1 -7.46 -0.42 28.43
N CYS A 2 -7.11 -0.55 27.14
CA CYS A 2 -7.10 -1.83 26.43
C CYS A 2 -5.67 -2.13 25.99
N ILE A 3 -4.86 -2.68 26.90
CA ILE A 3 -3.46 -2.99 26.62
C ILE A 3 -3.33 -4.32 25.84
N TRP A 4 -4.41 -5.11 25.71
CA TRP A 4 -4.32 -6.48 25.20
C TRP A 4 -5.32 -6.92 24.14
N ALA A 5 -6.21 -6.05 23.67
CA ALA A 5 -7.10 -6.42 22.57
C ALA A 5 -6.32 -6.41 21.26
N LYS A 6 -6.25 -7.56 20.56
CA LYS A 6 -5.92 -7.56 19.13
C LYS A 6 -6.96 -6.68 18.45
N CYS A 7 -6.58 -5.48 18.04
CA CYS A 7 -7.45 -4.65 17.23
C CYS A 7 -7.82 -5.39 15.95
N LEU A 8 -8.99 -5.07 15.39
CA LEU A 8 -9.32 -5.43 14.02
C LEU A 8 -8.20 -4.95 13.09
N LEU A 9 -8.10 -5.56 11.91
CA LEU A 9 -7.07 -5.30 10.90
C LEU A 9 -6.89 -3.80 10.58
N VAL A 10 -7.92 -2.99 10.86
CA VAL A 10 -7.92 -1.53 10.83
C VAL A 10 -8.46 -0.98 12.16
N CYS A 11 -7.71 -0.07 12.78
CA CYS A 11 -8.16 0.70 13.95
C CYS A 11 -9.01 1.90 13.48
N SER A 12 -10.08 2.24 14.19
CA SER A 12 -10.85 3.45 13.87
C SER A 12 -9.96 4.69 14.07
N ILE A 13 -10.01 5.63 13.12
CA ILE A 13 -9.17 6.85 13.10
C ILE A 13 -9.40 7.68 14.36
N GLU A 14 -10.59 7.61 14.94
CA GLU A 14 -11.01 8.39 16.11
C GLU A 14 -10.34 7.93 17.42
N ASN A 15 -9.65 6.79 17.43
CA ASN A 15 -9.11 6.20 18.65
C ASN A 15 -7.58 6.05 18.58
N GLU A 16 -6.88 7.16 18.79
CA GLU A 16 -5.41 7.28 18.73
C GLU A 16 -4.65 6.46 19.79
N HIS A 17 -5.36 5.91 20.79
CA HIS A 17 -4.79 5.16 21.91
C HIS A 17 -5.31 3.71 22.00
N CYS A 18 -5.82 3.15 20.90
CA CYS A 18 -6.50 1.84 20.93
C CYS A 18 -5.57 0.61 20.99
N CYS A 19 -4.38 0.68 20.40
CA CYS A 19 -3.39 -0.41 20.42
C CYS A 19 -1.96 0.11 20.33
N MET A 20 -1.01 -0.78 20.64
CA MET A 20 0.43 -0.48 20.57
C MET A 20 0.86 0.02 19.18
N ALA A 21 0.31 -0.54 18.10
CA ALA A 21 0.63 -0.08 16.75
C ALA A 21 0.19 1.36 16.50
N CYS A 22 -1.02 1.75 16.94
CA CYS A 22 -1.52 3.11 16.81
C CYS A 22 -0.70 4.09 17.68
N LEU A 23 -0.44 3.71 18.93
CA LEU A 23 0.40 4.47 19.85
C LEU A 23 1.79 4.74 19.27
N LEU A 24 2.47 3.70 18.76
CA LEU A 24 3.79 3.82 18.15
C LEU A 24 3.76 4.63 16.87
N SER A 25 2.75 4.44 16.00
CA SER A 25 2.60 5.24 14.78
C SER A 25 2.38 6.73 15.05
N ASN A 26 1.94 7.08 16.25
CA ASN A 26 1.71 8.46 16.66
C ASN A 26 2.94 9.14 17.26
N GLN A 27 4.00 8.39 17.57
CA GLN A 27 5.25 8.94 18.10
C GLN A 27 6.01 9.73 17.02
N ALA A 28 6.68 10.79 17.44
CA ALA A 28 7.29 11.77 16.53
C ALA A 28 8.46 11.18 15.72
N ASP A 29 9.23 10.29 16.32
CA ASP A 29 10.31 9.53 15.68
C ASP A 29 9.78 8.66 14.54
N VAL A 30 8.66 7.96 14.75
CA VAL A 30 8.02 7.13 13.72
C VAL A 30 7.37 7.99 12.63
N LYS A 31 6.62 9.05 13.01
CA LYS A 31 5.98 9.96 12.04
C LYS A 31 6.96 10.67 11.12
N ASN A 32 8.12 11.04 11.67
CA ASN A 32 9.15 11.78 10.92
C ASN A 32 10.15 10.85 10.21
N GLN A 33 10.09 9.53 10.47
CA GLN A 33 10.95 8.57 9.79
C GLN A 33 10.53 8.41 8.33
N VAL A 34 11.43 8.78 7.41
CA VAL A 34 11.28 8.43 5.99
C VAL A 34 11.68 6.97 5.80
N SER A 35 10.88 6.20 5.04
CA SER A 35 11.21 4.81 4.76
C SER A 35 12.52 4.70 3.99
N LEU A 36 13.33 3.68 4.32
CA LEU A 36 14.60 3.40 3.63
C LEU A 36 14.40 3.31 2.11
N LEU A 37 13.32 2.65 1.69
CA LEU A 37 12.96 2.53 0.28
C LEU A 37 12.75 3.90 -0.38
N LYS A 38 12.04 4.80 0.28
CA LYS A 38 11.81 6.16 -0.25
C LYS A 38 13.10 6.95 -0.31
N GLN A 39 13.99 6.82 0.69
CA GLN A 39 15.30 7.46 0.68
C GLN A 39 16.13 6.98 -0.53
N GLU A 40 16.16 5.66 -0.76
CA GLU A 40 16.93 5.07 -1.86
C GLU A 40 16.41 5.50 -3.24
N ILE A 41 15.09 5.49 -3.43
CA ILE A 41 14.46 5.91 -4.69
C ILE A 41 14.79 7.39 -4.99
N ILE A 42 14.70 8.25 -3.96
CA ILE A 42 15.01 9.69 -4.10
C ILE A 42 16.51 9.90 -4.36
N ALA A 43 17.39 9.13 -3.72
CA ALA A 43 18.84 9.20 -3.93
C ALA A 43 19.23 8.89 -5.38
N HIS A 44 18.46 8.02 -6.05
CA HIS A 44 18.61 7.72 -7.48
C HIS A 44 17.93 8.74 -8.41
N GLY A 45 17.35 9.82 -7.87
CA GLY A 45 16.67 10.86 -8.65
C GLY A 45 15.26 10.51 -9.11
N HIS A 46 14.64 9.46 -8.56
CA HIS A 46 13.29 9.03 -8.91
C HIS A 46 12.23 9.58 -7.94
N ILE A 47 10.99 9.67 -8.43
CA ILE A 47 9.83 10.08 -7.62
C ILE A 47 9.21 8.83 -7.00
N CYS A 48 9.07 8.82 -5.68
CA CYS A 48 8.41 7.74 -4.93
C CYS A 48 6.95 8.14 -4.59
N ILE A 49 5.98 7.43 -5.16
CA ILE A 49 4.53 7.65 -4.93
C ILE A 49 3.96 6.42 -4.22
N PHE A 50 3.30 6.62 -3.08
CA PHE A 50 2.60 5.55 -2.36
C PHE A 50 1.13 5.53 -2.77
N HIS A 51 0.68 4.37 -3.26
CA HIS A 51 -0.73 4.15 -3.58
C HIS A 51 -1.51 3.68 -2.34
N PRO A 52 -2.82 4.00 -2.26
CA PRO A 52 -3.71 3.44 -1.24
C PRO A 52 -3.67 1.90 -1.27
N LYS A 53 -3.67 1.28 -0.09
CA LYS A 53 -3.66 -0.18 0.02
C LYS A 53 -4.99 -0.75 -0.48
N PHE A 54 -4.93 -1.83 -1.28
CA PHE A 54 -6.09 -2.54 -1.85
C PHE A 54 -6.87 -1.82 -2.96
N HIS A 55 -6.25 -0.86 -3.64
CA HIS A 55 -6.79 -0.21 -4.82
C HIS A 55 -5.99 -0.59 -6.08
N CYS A 56 -6.07 -1.87 -6.46
CA CYS A 56 -5.36 -2.44 -7.60
C CYS A 56 -5.73 -1.78 -8.94
N GLU A 57 -6.90 -1.13 -9.02
CA GLU A 57 -7.34 -0.32 -10.16
C GLU A 57 -6.49 0.94 -10.38
N LEU A 58 -5.83 1.45 -9.33
CA LEU A 58 -4.98 2.64 -9.40
C LEU A 58 -3.52 2.32 -9.73
N ASN A 59 -3.15 1.03 -9.71
CA ASN A 59 -1.82 0.57 -10.05
C ASN A 59 -1.73 0.30 -11.56
N LEU A 60 -1.04 1.19 -12.28
CA LEU A 60 -0.86 1.10 -13.74
C LEU A 60 -0.30 -0.26 -14.18
N ILE A 61 0.60 -0.85 -13.39
CA ILE A 61 1.23 -2.14 -13.70
C ILE A 61 0.16 -3.26 -13.70
N GLU A 62 -0.72 -3.28 -12.70
CA GLU A 62 -1.81 -4.26 -12.65
C GLU A 62 -2.87 -4.02 -13.72
N MET A 63 -3.19 -2.75 -14.01
CA MET A 63 -4.13 -2.41 -15.10
C MET A 63 -3.59 -2.87 -16.46
N MET A 64 -2.32 -2.61 -16.76
CA MET A 64 -1.68 -3.03 -18.02
C MET A 64 -1.54 -4.54 -18.11
N SER A 65 -1.19 -5.21 -17.01
CA SER A 65 -1.14 -6.67 -16.98
C SER A 65 -2.50 -7.29 -17.35
N LYS A 66 -3.60 -6.79 -16.78
CA LYS A 66 -4.96 -7.22 -17.16
C LYS A 66 -5.27 -6.94 -18.63
N LEU A 67 -4.86 -5.78 -19.14
CA LEU A 67 -5.11 -5.38 -20.53
C LEU A 67 -4.30 -6.20 -21.54
N LEU A 68 -3.10 -6.67 -21.22
CA LEU A 68 -2.27 -7.45 -22.15
C LEU A 68 -2.65 -8.95 -22.18
N ILE A 69 -3.22 -9.48 -21.09
CA ILE A 69 -3.61 -10.89 -21.00
C ILE A 69 -4.92 -11.18 -21.76
N LEU A 70 -5.89 -10.24 -21.73
CA LEU A 70 -7.19 -10.38 -22.40
C LEU A 70 -7.12 -10.50 -23.95
N PRO A 71 -6.37 -9.66 -24.69
CA PRO A 71 -6.28 -9.78 -26.14
C PRO A 71 -5.46 -11.01 -26.56
N PHE A 72 -4.48 -11.44 -25.75
CA PHE A 72 -3.75 -12.69 -26.04
C PHE A 72 -4.65 -13.93 -25.98
N SER A 73 -5.60 -13.95 -25.04
CA SER A 73 -6.57 -15.05 -24.90
C SER A 73 -7.69 -14.99 -25.93
N ILE A 74 -8.17 -13.80 -26.32
CA ILE A 74 -9.14 -13.63 -27.41
C ILE A 74 -8.51 -13.95 -28.78
N LEU A 75 -7.27 -13.54 -29.03
CA LEU A 75 -6.53 -13.92 -30.24
C LEU A 75 -6.37 -15.44 -30.34
N PHE A 76 -6.07 -16.13 -29.23
CA PHE A 76 -5.97 -17.59 -29.20
C PHE A 76 -7.29 -18.30 -29.53
N LEU A 77 -8.43 -17.79 -29.03
CA LEU A 77 -9.76 -18.32 -29.37
C LEU A 77 -10.25 -17.95 -30.78
N SER A 78 -9.73 -16.89 -31.38
CA SER A 78 -10.05 -16.50 -32.77
C SER A 78 -9.19 -17.20 -33.84
N VAL A 79 -8.11 -17.86 -33.40
CA VAL A 79 -7.17 -18.60 -34.25
C VAL A 79 -7.40 -20.11 -34.20
N TYR A 80 -8.24 -20.61 -33.27
CA TYR A 80 -8.68 -22.01 -33.18
C TYR A 80 -10.16 -22.17 -33.51
#